data_AF-A0A1M4UB83-F1
#
_entry.id   AF-A0A1M4UB83-F1
#
_cell.length_a   1.000
_cell.length_b   1.000
_cell.length_c   1.000
_cell.angle_alpha   90.00
_cell.angle_beta   90.00
_cell.angle_gamma   90.00
#
_symmetry.space_group_name_H-M   'P 1'
#
loop_
_entity.id
_entity.type
_entity.pdbx_description
1 polymer ?
#
loop_
_entity_poly.entity_id
_entity_poly.type
_entity_poly.pdbx_seq_one_letter_code
_entity_poly.pdbx_strand_id
1 'polypeptide(L)'
;MLYNNFEEATVEIESSIIEKIDFEKLINDCIKMGFNKCIIHIEEEKKMKQINKYLLKYNSEIEFYVYQDRLLNKQENQEVFYMSEQLKEDPNINEIFIYNLDFNKDNSIEGMLDFFKEKEEILERYEYIIIKIFFVKKILINMKQFNDALQKIPRSVKIYYESSFIPTQTCIEHPCNIYLCSGANCHTVKSKFPRELYIDESGSIIPYGIKNKELTVGNILKESLALNLEKYNKSPAHNKFIENCRYIRAEYLTIWPFSFFPFGGIVNVISEKS
;
A
#
# COMPACT_ATOMS: atom_id res chain seq x y z
N MET A 1 5.08 -15.86 14.70
CA MET A 1 4.80 -14.61 13.96
C MET A 1 5.02 -14.92 12.48
N LEU A 2 4.09 -14.54 11.61
CA LEU A 2 4.18 -14.85 10.17
C LEU A 2 5.18 -13.93 9.47
N TYR A 3 5.06 -12.64 9.75
CA TYR A 3 5.94 -11.58 9.30
C TYR A 3 6.91 -11.20 10.42
N ASN A 4 8.08 -10.69 10.05
CA ASN A 4 9.01 -10.06 10.98
C ASN A 4 8.98 -8.53 10.86
N ASN A 5 9.56 -7.83 11.83
CA ASN A 5 9.52 -6.35 11.88
C ASN A 5 10.20 -5.66 10.69
N PHE A 6 11.10 -6.34 9.97
CA PHE A 6 11.74 -5.79 8.76
C PHE A 6 10.88 -5.95 7.51
N GLU A 7 9.67 -6.51 7.65
CA GLU A 7 8.76 -6.76 6.55
C GLU A 7 7.76 -5.64 6.30
N GLU A 8 7.54 -4.79 7.30
CA GLU A 8 6.55 -3.70 7.29
C GLU A 8 5.19 -4.16 6.75
N ALA A 9 4.73 -5.33 7.20
CA ALA A 9 3.50 -5.90 6.68
C ALA A 9 2.31 -5.01 7.02
N THR A 10 1.48 -4.74 6.00
CA THR A 10 0.39 -3.79 6.01
C THR A 10 -0.91 -4.48 5.62
N VAL A 11 -1.97 -4.22 6.37
CA VAL A 11 -3.35 -4.53 5.96
C VAL A 11 -4.08 -3.23 5.65
N GLU A 12 -4.76 -3.15 4.53
CA GLU A 12 -5.55 -2.01 4.06
C GLU A 12 -7.01 -2.45 3.96
N ILE A 13 -7.94 -1.64 4.48
CA ILE A 13 -9.32 -2.07 4.72
C ILE A 13 -10.31 -0.99 4.27
N GLU A 14 -11.28 -1.39 3.46
CA GLU A 14 -12.43 -0.55 3.07
C GLU A 14 -13.41 -0.33 4.23
N SER A 15 -13.83 0.91 4.51
CA SER A 15 -14.75 1.17 5.66
C SER A 15 -16.07 0.42 5.57
N SER A 16 -16.55 0.16 4.36
CA SER A 16 -17.82 -0.53 4.13
C SER A 16 -17.81 -1.98 4.65
N ILE A 17 -16.63 -2.59 4.86
CA ILE A 17 -16.51 -3.95 5.39
C ILE A 17 -16.44 -3.99 6.93
N ILE A 18 -16.01 -2.91 7.58
CA ILE A 18 -15.71 -2.88 9.02
C ILE A 18 -16.92 -3.26 9.87
N GLU A 19 -18.11 -2.79 9.49
CA GLU A 19 -19.36 -3.11 10.20
C GLU A 19 -19.84 -4.55 9.99
N LYS A 20 -19.31 -5.23 8.97
CA LYS A 20 -19.68 -6.60 8.59
C LYS A 20 -18.75 -7.66 9.18
N ILE A 21 -17.64 -7.24 9.80
CA ILE A 21 -16.62 -8.13 10.34
C ILE A 21 -16.47 -7.95 11.85
N ASP A 22 -15.93 -8.97 12.50
CA ASP A 22 -15.36 -8.82 13.83
C ASP A 22 -14.01 -8.09 13.72
N PHE A 23 -14.07 -6.75 13.75
CA PHE A 23 -12.90 -5.90 13.57
C PHE A 23 -11.85 -6.11 14.67
N GLU A 24 -12.27 -6.35 15.92
CA GLU A 24 -11.34 -6.63 17.01
C GLU A 24 -10.58 -7.93 16.78
N LYS A 25 -11.27 -8.98 16.33
CA LYS A 25 -10.62 -10.22 15.95
C LYS A 25 -9.64 -10.03 14.79
N LEU A 26 -9.99 -9.25 13.77
CA LEU A 26 -9.09 -8.92 12.66
C LEU A 26 -7.80 -8.24 13.16
N ILE A 27 -7.91 -7.22 14.02
CA ILE A 27 -6.73 -6.53 14.58
C ILE A 27 -5.87 -7.48 15.42
N ASN A 28 -6.50 -8.32 16.26
CA ASN A 28 -5.76 -9.32 17.04
C ASN A 28 -5.02 -10.33 16.14
N ASP A 29 -5.62 -10.76 15.03
CA ASP A 29 -4.95 -11.59 14.04
C ASP A 29 -3.76 -10.85 13.42
N CYS A 30 -3.94 -9.59 13.02
CA CYS A 30 -2.88 -8.76 12.45
C CYS A 30 -1.66 -8.69 13.38
N ILE A 31 -1.87 -8.37 14.65
CA ILE A 31 -0.82 -8.29 15.68
C ILE A 31 -0.12 -9.65 15.85
N LYS A 32 -0.88 -10.74 16.03
CA LYS A 32 -0.30 -12.09 16.21
C LYS A 32 0.54 -12.54 15.01
N MET A 33 0.15 -12.10 13.82
CA MET A 33 0.82 -12.44 12.57
C MET A 33 2.01 -11.53 12.28
N GLY A 34 2.15 -10.40 12.97
CA GLY A 34 3.28 -9.47 12.81
C GLY A 34 3.04 -8.40 11.76
N PHE A 35 1.78 -8.03 11.50
CA PHE A 35 1.48 -6.82 10.73
C PHE A 35 1.88 -5.60 11.56
N ASN A 36 2.61 -4.68 10.93
CA ASN A 36 3.09 -3.45 11.56
C ASN A 36 2.14 -2.28 11.29
N LYS A 37 1.36 -2.34 10.20
CA LYS A 37 0.51 -1.24 9.74
C LYS A 37 -0.91 -1.72 9.42
N CYS A 38 -1.90 -0.92 9.79
CA CYS A 38 -3.31 -1.09 9.44
C CYS A 38 -3.84 0.22 8.87
N ILE A 39 -4.15 0.22 7.58
CA ILE A 39 -4.72 1.35 6.85
C ILE A 39 -6.23 1.14 6.75
N ILE A 40 -7.00 2.17 7.07
CA ILE A 40 -8.46 2.12 7.06
C ILE A 40 -9.00 3.27 6.21
N HIS A 41 -9.75 2.98 5.16
CA HIS A 41 -10.44 3.98 4.34
C HIS A 41 -11.79 4.28 4.94
N ILE A 42 -12.10 5.52 5.28
CA ILE A 42 -13.38 5.94 5.84
C ILE A 42 -14.10 6.95 4.93
N GLU A 43 -15.37 6.68 4.66
CA GLU A 43 -16.23 7.61 3.91
C GLU A 43 -16.89 8.65 4.83
N GLU A 44 -17.21 8.27 6.08
CA GLU A 44 -18.01 9.09 7.00
C GLU A 44 -17.31 9.35 8.35
N GLU A 45 -17.34 10.60 8.80
CA GLU A 45 -16.77 11.03 10.08
C GLU A 45 -17.36 10.27 11.29
N LYS A 46 -18.63 9.85 11.21
CA LYS A 46 -19.26 9.08 12.28
C LYS A 46 -18.58 7.73 12.52
N LYS A 47 -18.03 7.10 11.46
CA LYS A 47 -17.28 5.83 11.56
C LYS A 47 -15.93 6.03 12.26
N MET A 48 -15.33 7.23 12.20
CA MET A 48 -14.10 7.54 12.94
C MET A 48 -14.24 7.32 14.44
N LYS A 49 -15.34 7.79 15.03
CA LYS A 49 -15.53 7.69 16.49
C LYS A 49 -15.55 6.24 16.96
N GLN A 50 -16.09 5.34 16.14
CA GLN A 50 -16.09 3.91 16.43
C GLN A 50 -14.69 3.31 16.30
N ILE A 51 -13.97 3.64 15.23
CA ILE A 51 -12.62 3.15 14.95
C ILE A 51 -11.63 3.65 16.01
N ASN A 52 -11.72 4.91 16.43
CA ASN A 52 -10.83 5.55 17.42
C ASN A 52 -10.69 4.76 18.72
N LYS A 53 -11.76 4.11 19.18
CA LYS A 53 -11.68 3.26 20.38
C LYS A 53 -10.70 2.10 20.19
N TYR A 54 -10.65 1.51 18.99
CA TYR A 54 -9.72 0.44 18.64
C TYR A 54 -8.30 0.99 18.45
N LEU A 55 -8.17 2.14 17.78
CA LEU A 55 -6.87 2.81 17.59
C LEU A 55 -6.19 3.07 18.93
N LEU A 56 -6.92 3.66 19.89
CA LEU A 56 -6.40 3.95 21.23
C LEU A 56 -6.05 2.69 22.02
N LYS A 57 -6.74 1.57 21.77
CA LYS A 57 -6.52 0.30 22.48
C LYS A 57 -5.26 -0.42 21.99
N TYR A 58 -4.93 -0.33 20.71
CA TYR A 58 -3.90 -1.18 20.07
C TYR A 58 -2.73 -0.43 19.42
N ASN A 59 -2.67 0.91 19.50
CA ASN A 59 -1.64 1.72 18.83
C ASN A 59 -0.18 1.41 19.23
N SER A 60 0.06 0.79 20.39
CA SER A 60 1.41 0.37 20.80
C SER A 60 1.89 -0.92 20.13
N GLU A 61 0.99 -1.65 19.47
CA GLU A 61 1.26 -2.96 18.88
C GLU A 61 1.22 -2.94 17.35
N ILE A 62 0.39 -2.06 16.77
CA ILE A 62 0.26 -1.86 15.33
C ILE A 62 0.01 -0.38 15.05
N GLU A 63 0.69 0.15 14.03
CA GLU A 63 0.46 1.51 13.57
C GLU A 63 -0.84 1.55 12.77
N PHE A 64 -1.71 2.50 13.10
CA PHE A 64 -2.90 2.72 12.29
C PHE A 64 -2.79 4.01 11.47
N TYR A 65 -3.28 3.91 10.24
CA TYR A 65 -3.48 5.02 9.32
C TYR A 65 -4.95 5.04 8.94
N VAL A 66 -5.59 6.20 9.00
CA VAL A 66 -7.00 6.33 8.61
C VAL A 66 -7.13 7.39 7.53
N TYR A 67 -7.61 6.98 6.37
CA TYR A 67 -7.78 7.82 5.18
C TYR A 67 -9.22 8.24 5.09
N GLN A 68 -9.49 9.53 4.89
CA GLN A 68 -10.83 9.98 4.55
C GLN A 68 -10.86 10.30 3.07
N ASP A 69 -11.77 9.66 2.33
CA ASP A 69 -11.99 10.00 0.92
C ASP A 69 -12.67 11.37 0.83
N ARG A 70 -11.90 12.45 1.04
CA ARG A 70 -12.33 13.81 0.75
C ARG A 70 -11.99 14.11 -0.70
N LEU A 71 -13.05 14.08 -1.52
CA LEU A 71 -13.08 14.38 -2.94
C LEU A 71 -12.39 15.72 -3.28
N LEU A 72 -11.10 15.68 -3.58
CA LEU A 72 -10.50 16.64 -4.52
C LEU A 72 -10.86 16.16 -5.94
N ASN A 73 -12.11 16.46 -6.32
CA ASN A 73 -12.72 16.32 -7.66
C ASN A 73 -11.93 15.57 -8.77
N LYS A 74 -12.59 14.54 -9.32
CA LYS A 74 -12.38 13.91 -10.65
C LYS A 74 -11.11 13.10 -10.90
N GLN A 75 -10.12 13.14 -10.02
CA GLN A 75 -9.04 12.15 -9.98
C GLN A 75 -9.14 11.47 -8.63
N GLU A 76 -8.98 10.15 -8.55
CA GLU A 76 -9.12 9.32 -7.35
C GLU A 76 -8.02 9.62 -6.30
N ASN A 77 -7.79 10.88 -5.97
CA ASN A 77 -6.80 11.37 -5.02
C ASN A 77 -7.38 11.25 -3.60
N GLN A 78 -6.57 10.77 -2.66
CA GLN A 78 -6.98 10.48 -1.28
C GLN A 78 -6.30 11.44 -0.30
N GLU A 79 -7.07 12.19 0.47
CA GLU A 79 -6.50 12.90 1.62
C GLU A 79 -6.30 11.90 2.76
N VAL A 80 -5.03 11.65 3.12
CA VAL A 80 -4.70 10.95 4.38
C VAL A 80 -5.10 11.86 5.51
N PHE A 81 -5.81 11.35 6.50
CA PHE A 81 -6.28 12.21 7.57
C PHE A 81 -5.54 11.92 8.89
N TYR A 82 -5.11 10.67 9.17
CA TYR A 82 -4.63 10.34 10.53
C TYR A 82 -3.48 9.33 10.60
N MET A 83 -2.50 9.61 11.48
CA MET A 83 -1.61 8.61 12.10
C MET A 83 -1.99 8.37 13.57
N SER A 84 -1.96 7.12 14.03
CA SER A 84 -2.39 6.74 15.39
C SER A 84 -1.69 7.45 16.56
N GLU A 85 -0.48 7.98 16.35
CA GLU A 85 0.23 8.77 17.36
C GLU A 85 -0.33 10.20 17.51
N GLN A 86 -0.84 10.81 16.43
CA GLN A 86 -1.39 12.17 16.42
C GLN A 86 -2.77 12.27 17.10
N LEU A 87 -3.50 11.16 17.25
CA LEU A 87 -4.77 11.10 17.98
C LEU A 87 -4.65 11.43 19.47
N LYS A 88 -3.44 11.39 20.04
CA LYS A 88 -3.20 11.72 21.45
C LYS A 88 -3.15 13.23 21.69
N GLU A 89 -2.93 14.05 20.65
CA GLU A 89 -2.66 15.49 20.79
C GLU A 89 -3.70 16.39 20.12
N ASP A 90 -4.02 16.22 18.84
CA ASP A 90 -5.16 16.91 18.17
C ASP A 90 -5.63 16.15 16.91
N PRO A 91 -6.86 15.59 16.89
CA PRO A 91 -7.39 14.88 15.73
C PRO A 91 -7.67 15.78 14.51
N ASN A 92 -7.57 17.12 14.60
CA ASN A 92 -7.89 18.02 13.49
C ASN A 92 -6.68 18.57 12.72
N ILE A 93 -5.46 18.30 13.17
CA ILE A 93 -4.23 18.76 12.50
C ILE A 93 -3.80 17.66 11.52
N ASN A 94 -3.98 17.93 10.22
CA ASN A 94 -3.60 17.02 9.15
C ASN A 94 -2.35 17.54 8.43
N GLU A 95 -1.27 16.79 8.53
CA GLU A 95 0.03 17.14 7.95
C GLU A 95 0.39 16.26 6.73
N ILE A 96 -0.45 15.29 6.33
CA ILE A 96 -0.11 14.32 5.28
C ILE A 96 -1.14 14.35 4.13
N PHE A 97 -0.66 14.39 2.89
CA PHE A 97 -1.48 14.28 1.69
C PHE A 97 -1.05 13.09 0.83
N ILE A 98 -1.96 12.20 0.41
CA ILE A 98 -1.65 11.14 -0.57
C ILE A 98 -2.08 11.57 -1.97
N TYR A 99 -1.13 11.57 -2.90
CA TYR A 99 -1.42 11.76 -4.31
C TYR A 99 -1.41 10.41 -5.03
N ASN A 100 -2.56 9.98 -5.54
CA ASN A 100 -2.71 8.75 -6.31
C ASN A 100 -2.43 9.03 -7.79
N LEU A 101 -1.23 8.68 -8.25
CA LEU A 101 -0.80 8.88 -9.63
C LEU A 101 -1.05 7.62 -10.45
N ASP A 102 -2.05 7.66 -11.34
CA ASP A 102 -2.31 6.57 -12.28
C ASP A 102 -1.67 6.83 -13.65
N PHE A 103 -0.55 6.17 -13.93
CA PHE A 103 0.14 6.21 -15.20
C PHE A 103 -0.62 5.60 -16.38
N ASN A 104 -1.78 4.96 -16.14
CA ASN A 104 -2.67 4.53 -17.22
C ASN A 104 -3.45 5.68 -17.84
N LYS A 105 -3.62 6.78 -17.10
CA LYS A 105 -4.34 7.94 -17.58
C LYS A 105 -3.39 8.80 -18.41
N ASP A 106 -3.82 9.13 -19.63
CA ASP A 106 -3.13 10.10 -20.47
C ASP A 106 -2.96 11.41 -19.69
N ASN A 107 -1.79 12.03 -19.82
CA ASN A 107 -1.43 13.29 -19.16
C ASN A 107 -1.48 13.26 -17.62
N SER A 108 -1.46 12.09 -16.98
CA SER A 108 -1.44 11.95 -15.51
C SER A 108 -0.34 12.75 -14.82
N ILE A 109 0.85 12.82 -15.44
CA ILE A 109 2.00 13.58 -14.92
C ILE A 109 1.79 15.09 -15.08
N GLU A 110 1.25 15.53 -16.21
CA GLU A 110 0.92 16.94 -16.44
C GLU A 110 -0.17 17.39 -15.48
N GLY A 111 -1.22 16.57 -15.29
CA GLY A 111 -2.27 16.81 -14.31
C GLY A 111 -1.76 16.88 -12.88
N MET A 112 -0.77 16.08 -12.51
CA MET A 112 -0.10 16.18 -11.20
C MET A 112 0.64 17.51 -11.04
N LEU A 113 1.37 17.94 -12.06
CA LEU A 113 2.07 19.22 -12.04
C LEU A 113 1.11 20.40 -11.97
N ASP A 114 0.03 20.36 -12.75
CA ASP A 114 -1.03 21.36 -12.72
C ASP A 114 -1.70 21.39 -11.35
N PHE A 115 -2.01 20.22 -10.78
CA PHE A 115 -2.53 20.12 -9.41
C PHE A 115 -1.59 20.79 -8.41
N PHE A 116 -0.30 20.45 -8.40
CA PHE A 116 0.64 21.01 -7.44
C PHE A 116 0.85 22.52 -7.62
N LYS A 117 0.74 23.01 -8.86
CA LYS A 117 0.84 24.44 -9.16
C LYS A 117 -0.42 25.21 -8.78
N GLU A 118 -1.60 24.68 -9.09
CA GLU A 118 -2.89 25.33 -8.78
C GLU A 118 -3.25 25.27 -7.30
N LYS A 119 -2.66 24.32 -6.56
CA LYS A 119 -2.97 24.05 -5.16
C LYS A 119 -1.80 24.36 -4.23
N GLU A 120 -0.82 25.15 -4.66
CA GLU A 120 0.39 25.47 -3.87
C GLU A 120 0.05 25.93 -2.44
N GLU A 121 -0.90 26.85 -2.27
CA GLU A 121 -1.39 27.32 -0.95
C GLU A 121 -2.07 26.23 -0.08
N ILE A 122 -2.60 25.18 -0.71
CA ILE A 122 -3.18 24.02 -0.03
C ILE A 122 -2.06 23.04 0.35
N LEU A 123 -1.05 22.86 -0.51
CA LEU A 123 0.11 22.02 -0.22
C LEU A 123 0.94 22.55 0.95
N GLU A 124 1.04 23.88 1.11
CA GLU A 124 1.71 24.51 2.26
C GLU A 124 1.10 24.13 3.62
N ARG A 125 -0.13 23.59 3.63
CA ARG A 125 -0.80 23.10 4.84
C ARG A 125 -0.34 21.70 5.25
N TYR A 126 0.25 20.94 4.34
CA TYR A 126 0.71 19.58 4.59
C TYR A 126 2.24 19.58 4.75
N GLU A 127 2.74 18.96 5.81
CA GLU A 127 4.17 18.76 6.00
C GLU A 127 4.73 17.68 5.06
N TYR A 128 3.89 16.70 4.71
CA TYR A 128 4.26 15.50 3.97
C TYR A 128 3.31 15.24 2.80
N ILE A 129 3.87 14.91 1.63
CA ILE A 129 3.13 14.36 0.49
C ILE A 129 3.64 12.96 0.20
N ILE A 130 2.75 11.97 0.20
CA ILE A 130 3.05 10.60 -0.18
C ILE A 130 2.49 10.36 -1.58
N ILE A 131 3.33 9.94 -2.52
CA ILE A 131 2.90 9.61 -3.87
C ILE A 131 2.72 8.10 -3.97
N LYS A 132 1.47 7.67 -4.23
CA LYS A 132 1.10 6.30 -4.54
C LYS A 132 0.92 6.18 -6.05
N ILE A 133 1.67 5.29 -6.70
CA ILE A 133 1.67 5.20 -8.17
C ILE A 133 1.02 3.89 -8.62
N PHE A 134 0.05 4.00 -9.51
CA PHE A 134 -0.57 2.91 -10.27
C PHE A 134 -0.02 2.94 -11.72
N PHE A 135 0.25 1.77 -12.32
CA PHE A 135 1.12 1.65 -13.51
C PHE A 135 0.43 0.87 -14.65
N VAL A 136 0.61 1.19 -15.96
CA VAL A 136 0.76 0.25 -17.13
C VAL A 136 1.35 0.94 -18.41
N LYS A 137 1.78 0.07 -19.34
CA LYS A 137 2.05 0.14 -20.80
C LYS A 137 3.35 0.77 -21.27
N LYS A 138 3.86 1.82 -20.63
CA LYS A 138 5.14 2.46 -21.00
C LYS A 138 5.97 2.84 -19.78
N ILE A 139 6.20 1.87 -18.91
CA ILE A 139 6.72 2.09 -17.56
C ILE A 139 7.99 2.93 -17.50
N LEU A 140 8.95 2.70 -18.39
CA LEU A 140 10.22 3.45 -18.41
C LEU A 140 10.04 4.91 -18.83
N ILE A 141 9.15 5.18 -19.78
CA ILE A 141 8.88 6.53 -20.27
C ILE A 141 8.17 7.34 -19.19
N ASN A 142 7.14 6.75 -18.58
CA ASN A 142 6.35 7.41 -17.55
C ASN A 142 7.18 7.70 -16.30
N MET A 143 8.05 6.76 -15.88
CA MET A 143 8.96 6.99 -14.74
C MET A 143 9.99 8.09 -15.00
N LYS A 144 10.51 8.22 -16.23
CA LYS A 144 11.39 9.33 -16.58
C LYS A 144 10.64 10.66 -16.46
N GLN A 145 9.49 10.77 -17.10
CA GLN A 145 8.66 11.97 -17.05
C GLN A 145 8.27 12.34 -15.61
N PHE A 146 7.98 11.33 -14.79
CA PHE A 146 7.64 11.52 -13.38
C PHE A 146 8.83 12.04 -12.57
N ASN A 147 10.02 11.46 -12.73
CA ASN A 147 11.23 11.99 -12.09
C ASN A 147 11.51 13.44 -12.50
N ASP A 148 11.34 13.76 -13.79
CA ASP A 148 11.48 15.13 -14.30
C ASP A 148 10.42 16.07 -13.71
N ALA A 149 9.22 15.57 -13.42
CA ALA A 149 8.14 16.32 -12.78
C ALA A 149 8.41 16.56 -11.29
N LEU A 150 8.93 15.58 -10.55
CA LEU A 150 9.26 15.74 -9.13
C LEU A 150 10.29 16.85 -8.89
N GLN A 151 11.23 17.05 -9.82
CA GLN A 151 12.21 18.14 -9.74
C GLN A 151 11.58 19.55 -9.80
N LYS A 152 10.33 19.65 -10.26
CA LYS A 152 9.59 20.92 -10.39
C LYS A 152 8.74 21.25 -9.17
N ILE A 153 8.55 20.31 -8.25
CA ILE A 153 7.74 20.53 -7.04
C ILE A 153 8.56 21.41 -6.06
N PRO A 154 7.93 22.40 -5.38
CA PRO A 154 8.62 23.25 -4.42
C PRO A 154 9.37 22.45 -3.35
N ARG A 155 10.59 22.89 -3.00
CA ARG A 155 11.45 22.21 -1.99
C ARG A 155 10.89 22.23 -0.56
N SER A 156 9.93 23.12 -0.29
CA SER A 156 9.22 23.18 0.99
C SER A 156 8.35 21.95 1.22
N VAL A 157 7.96 21.25 0.15
CA VAL A 157 7.11 20.07 0.19
C VAL A 157 7.99 18.83 0.30
N LYS A 158 7.87 18.08 1.40
CA LYS A 158 8.58 16.80 1.54
C LYS A 158 7.78 15.69 0.84
N ILE A 159 8.41 15.04 -0.14
CA ILE A 159 7.76 13.99 -0.94
C ILE A 159 8.32 12.61 -0.57
N TYR A 160 7.40 11.67 -0.33
CA TYR A 160 7.69 10.28 -0.01
C TYR A 160 7.00 9.35 -1.00
N TYR A 161 7.54 8.13 -1.15
CA TYR A 161 6.89 7.06 -1.89
C TYR A 161 6.14 6.13 -0.95
N GLU A 162 5.10 5.46 -1.47
CA GLU A 162 4.46 4.34 -0.78
C GLU A 162 5.46 3.22 -0.46
N SER A 163 5.19 2.42 0.59
CA SER A 163 6.00 1.27 1.04
C SER A 163 6.33 0.25 -0.05
N SER A 164 5.50 0.17 -1.10
CA SER A 164 5.69 -0.71 -2.24
C SER A 164 6.85 -0.29 -3.17
N PHE A 165 7.42 0.92 -2.96
CA PHE A 165 8.61 1.42 -3.64
C PHE A 165 9.87 1.07 -2.86
N ILE A 166 10.67 0.16 -3.42
CA ILE A 166 11.84 -0.38 -2.75
C ILE A 166 13.08 0.08 -3.52
N PRO A 167 14.19 0.46 -2.87
CA PRO A 167 15.43 0.78 -3.58
C PRO A 167 15.82 -0.37 -4.53
N THR A 168 16.07 -0.05 -5.79
CA THR A 168 16.30 -1.04 -6.86
C THR A 168 17.47 -1.95 -6.52
N GLN A 169 18.57 -1.37 -6.02
CA GLN A 169 19.75 -2.12 -5.60
C GLN A 169 19.41 -3.11 -4.48
N THR A 170 18.60 -2.70 -3.51
CA THR A 170 18.12 -3.56 -2.42
C THR A 170 17.28 -4.72 -2.94
N CYS A 171 16.43 -4.54 -3.96
CA CYS A 171 15.70 -5.64 -4.60
C CYS A 171 16.62 -6.62 -5.33
N ILE A 172 17.69 -6.12 -5.96
CA ILE A 172 18.67 -6.93 -6.70
C ILE A 172 19.47 -7.79 -5.71
N GLU A 173 20.05 -7.17 -4.69
CA GLU A 173 20.91 -7.80 -3.68
C GLU A 173 20.13 -8.68 -2.70
N HIS A 174 18.91 -8.27 -2.35
CA HIS A 174 18.06 -8.96 -1.39
C HIS A 174 16.72 -9.36 -2.04
N PRO A 175 16.70 -10.47 -2.82
CA PRO A 175 15.51 -10.96 -3.51
C PRO A 175 14.33 -11.33 -2.59
N CYS A 176 14.55 -11.39 -1.27
CA CYS A 176 13.49 -11.56 -0.29
C CYS A 176 12.54 -10.36 -0.20
N ASN A 177 12.99 -9.15 -0.58
CA ASN A 177 12.14 -7.96 -0.67
C ASN A 177 11.07 -8.09 -1.77
N ILE A 178 11.27 -9.01 -2.70
CA ILE A 178 10.33 -9.35 -3.76
C ILE A 178 9.91 -10.83 -3.68
N TYR A 179 9.89 -11.41 -2.48
CA TYR A 179 9.32 -12.74 -2.17
C TYR A 179 10.06 -13.96 -2.75
N LEU A 180 11.22 -13.78 -3.37
CA LEU A 180 11.92 -14.87 -4.07
C LEU A 180 12.85 -15.70 -3.18
N CYS A 181 13.13 -15.23 -1.97
CA CYS A 181 13.98 -15.92 -1.00
C CYS A 181 13.37 -15.83 0.40
N SER A 182 13.52 -16.90 1.20
CA SER A 182 13.07 -16.98 2.59
C SER A 182 14.25 -17.14 3.54
N GLY A 183 15.28 -16.30 3.38
CA GLY A 183 16.45 -16.30 4.27
C GLY A 183 17.64 -17.18 3.84
N ALA A 184 17.49 -18.04 2.83
CA ALA A 184 18.60 -18.92 2.39
C ALA A 184 19.84 -18.13 1.90
N ASN A 185 19.61 -16.97 1.28
CA ASN A 185 20.65 -16.08 0.75
C ASN A 185 20.58 -14.67 1.37
N CYS A 186 19.74 -14.45 2.40
CA CYS A 186 19.63 -13.15 3.07
C CYS A 186 19.47 -13.33 4.58
N HIS A 187 20.15 -12.51 5.37
CA HIS A 187 20.13 -12.61 6.83
C HIS A 187 18.77 -12.23 7.46
N THR A 188 17.86 -11.64 6.69
CA THR A 188 16.61 -11.05 7.19
C THR A 188 15.41 -11.99 7.25
N VAL A 189 15.56 -13.30 6.94
CA VAL A 189 14.52 -14.36 7.05
C VAL A 189 13.09 -13.86 6.81
N LYS A 190 12.89 -13.17 5.68
CA LYS A 190 11.60 -12.56 5.35
C LYS A 190 10.64 -13.63 4.82
N SER A 191 9.35 -13.48 5.13
CA SER A 191 8.29 -14.35 4.65
C SER A 191 8.12 -14.28 3.12
N LYS A 192 7.46 -15.29 2.57
CA LYS A 192 7.04 -15.31 1.15
C LYS A 192 5.57 -14.88 0.96
N PHE A 193 4.92 -14.44 2.03
CA PHE A 193 3.55 -13.95 1.96
C PHE A 193 3.54 -12.51 1.48
N PRO A 194 2.51 -12.06 0.72
CA PRO A 194 2.35 -10.66 0.38
C PRO A 194 2.42 -9.78 1.63
N ARG A 195 3.26 -8.74 1.61
CA ARG A 195 3.40 -7.78 2.72
C ARG A 195 2.22 -6.82 2.77
N GLU A 196 1.59 -6.53 1.64
CA GLU A 196 0.44 -5.65 1.55
C GLU A 196 -0.79 -6.48 1.19
N LEU A 197 -1.78 -6.48 2.09
CA LEU A 197 -3.08 -7.11 1.88
C LEU A 197 -4.17 -6.05 1.90
N TYR A 198 -5.06 -6.08 0.93
CA TYR A 198 -6.21 -5.21 0.83
C TYR A 198 -7.49 -6.03 1.03
N ILE A 199 -8.39 -5.52 1.87
CA ILE A 199 -9.71 -6.10 2.14
C ILE A 199 -10.76 -5.19 1.53
N ASP A 200 -11.41 -5.68 0.47
CA ASP A 200 -12.42 -4.92 -0.27
C ASP A 200 -13.81 -4.95 0.40
N GLU A 201 -14.75 -4.20 -0.17
CA GLU A 201 -16.15 -4.12 0.28
C GLU A 201 -16.92 -5.46 0.27
N SER A 202 -16.44 -6.45 -0.49
CA SER A 202 -16.98 -7.80 -0.57
C SER A 202 -16.37 -8.73 0.49
N GLY A 203 -15.38 -8.24 1.24
CA GLY A 203 -14.59 -8.99 2.19
C GLY A 203 -13.51 -9.86 1.56
N SER A 204 -13.25 -9.72 0.26
CA SER A 204 -12.17 -10.46 -0.40
C SER A 204 -10.82 -9.92 0.08
N ILE A 205 -9.90 -10.83 0.41
CA ILE A 205 -8.54 -10.49 0.85
C ILE A 205 -7.61 -10.64 -0.35
N ILE A 206 -6.96 -9.55 -0.73
CA ILE A 206 -6.29 -9.42 -2.03
C ILE A 206 -4.87 -8.89 -1.83
N PRO A 207 -3.83 -9.50 -2.42
CA PRO A 207 -2.49 -8.94 -2.37
C PRO A 207 -2.42 -7.62 -3.15
N TYR A 208 -1.84 -6.56 -2.57
CA TYR A 208 -1.59 -5.27 -3.24
C TYR A 208 -2.82 -4.62 -3.93
N GLY A 209 -4.04 -4.97 -3.52
CA GLY A 209 -5.27 -4.50 -4.19
C GLY A 209 -5.49 -5.05 -5.60
N ILE A 210 -4.76 -6.10 -6.01
CA ILE A 210 -4.83 -6.69 -7.35
C ILE A 210 -6.18 -7.37 -7.60
N LYS A 211 -7.04 -6.80 -8.45
CA LYS A 211 -8.35 -7.38 -8.77
C LYS A 211 -8.27 -8.61 -9.71
N ASN A 212 -7.37 -9.56 -9.44
CA ASN A 212 -7.30 -10.88 -10.07
C ASN A 212 -7.74 -11.97 -9.07
N LYS A 213 -8.82 -12.67 -9.41
CA LYS A 213 -9.39 -13.77 -8.60
C LYS A 213 -8.43 -14.95 -8.40
N GLU A 214 -7.51 -15.18 -9.33
CA GLU A 214 -6.51 -16.25 -9.23
C GLU A 214 -5.47 -16.00 -8.14
N LEU A 215 -5.32 -14.76 -7.68
CA LEU A 215 -4.36 -14.38 -6.64
C LEU A 215 -5.01 -14.13 -5.27
N THR A 216 -6.35 -14.18 -5.20
CA THR A 216 -7.10 -13.90 -3.97
C THR A 216 -6.67 -14.83 -2.83
N VAL A 217 -6.41 -14.24 -1.66
CA VAL A 217 -5.99 -14.96 -0.44
C VAL A 217 -7.18 -15.70 0.18
N GLY A 218 -8.35 -15.07 0.17
CA GLY A 218 -9.57 -15.64 0.71
C GLY A 218 -10.64 -14.58 0.98
N ASN A 219 -11.50 -14.80 1.98
CA ASN A 219 -12.57 -13.86 2.31
C ASN A 219 -12.78 -13.75 3.83
N ILE A 220 -12.71 -12.52 4.36
CA ILE A 220 -12.75 -12.22 5.79
C ILE A 220 -14.14 -12.42 6.41
N LEU A 221 -15.21 -12.38 5.59
CA LEU A 221 -16.58 -12.64 6.07
C LEU A 221 -16.82 -14.14 6.31
N LYS A 222 -15.99 -15.01 5.72
CA LYS A 222 -16.11 -16.47 5.87
C LYS A 222 -15.23 -16.99 6.99
N GLU A 223 -14.00 -16.49 7.06
CA GLU A 223 -12.97 -17.00 7.96
C GLU A 223 -12.09 -15.88 8.48
N SER A 224 -11.41 -16.12 9.61
CA SER A 224 -10.41 -15.19 10.17
C SER A 224 -9.23 -14.97 9.22
N LEU A 225 -8.53 -13.85 9.32
CA LEU A 225 -7.36 -13.55 8.50
C LEU A 225 -6.28 -14.64 8.64
N ALA A 226 -6.06 -15.13 9.85
CA ALA A 226 -5.08 -16.18 10.13
C ALA A 226 -5.35 -17.46 9.32
N LEU A 227 -6.59 -17.95 9.34
CA LEU A 227 -7.01 -19.15 8.59
C LEU A 227 -6.93 -18.96 7.08
N ASN A 228 -7.33 -17.78 6.58
CA ASN A 228 -7.22 -17.48 5.14
C ASN A 228 -5.76 -17.54 4.69
N LEU A 229 -4.82 -16.95 5.44
CA LEU A 229 -3.40 -16.99 5.12
C LEU A 229 -2.77 -18.37 5.29
N GLU A 230 -3.20 -19.15 6.29
CA GLU A 230 -2.81 -20.55 6.45
C GLU A 230 -3.18 -21.37 5.20
N LYS A 231 -4.44 -21.23 4.73
CA LYS A 231 -4.93 -21.91 3.51
C LYS A 231 -4.28 -21.40 2.24
N TYR A 232 -3.96 -20.11 2.19
CA TYR A 232 -3.27 -19.51 1.07
C TYR A 232 -1.85 -20.08 0.92
N ASN A 233 -1.16 -20.40 2.01
CA ASN A 233 0.20 -20.91 1.98
C ASN A 233 0.33 -22.16 1.08
N LYS A 234 1.21 -22.06 0.07
CA LYS A 234 1.44 -23.10 -0.96
C LYS A 234 0.22 -23.49 -1.80
N SER A 235 -0.89 -22.75 -1.69
CA SER A 235 -2.04 -22.89 -2.58
C SER A 235 -1.67 -22.54 -4.03
N PRO A 236 -2.50 -22.92 -5.02
CA PRO A 236 -2.32 -22.47 -6.40
C PRO A 236 -2.18 -20.96 -6.53
N ALA A 237 -3.00 -20.19 -5.80
CA ALA A 237 -2.98 -18.73 -5.82
C ALA A 237 -1.66 -18.15 -5.30
N HIS A 238 -1.13 -18.72 -4.20
CA HIS A 238 0.18 -18.32 -3.68
C HIS A 238 1.32 -18.68 -4.62
N ASN A 239 1.30 -19.87 -5.21
CA ASN A 239 2.34 -20.28 -6.15
C ASN A 239 2.35 -19.37 -7.39
N LYS A 240 1.16 -19.01 -7.90
CA LYS A 240 0.99 -18.05 -8.99
C LYS A 240 1.53 -16.66 -8.62
N PHE A 241 1.27 -16.16 -7.42
CA PHE A 241 1.86 -14.91 -6.92
C PHE A 241 3.39 -14.96 -6.94
N ILE A 242 4.00 -16.04 -6.45
CA ILE A 242 5.46 -16.22 -6.46
C ILE A 242 6.02 -16.32 -7.89
N GLU A 243 5.31 -16.96 -8.82
CA GLU A 243 5.66 -16.98 -10.24
C GLU A 243 5.65 -15.58 -10.86
N ASN A 244 4.62 -14.78 -10.58
CA ASN A 244 4.59 -13.38 -11.00
C ASN A 244 5.80 -12.62 -10.45
N CYS A 245 6.17 -12.81 -9.19
CA CYS A 245 7.37 -12.20 -8.60
C CYS A 245 8.67 -12.62 -9.33
N ARG A 246 8.78 -13.88 -9.77
CA ARG A 246 9.96 -14.36 -10.53
C ARG A 246 10.03 -13.68 -11.89
N TYR A 247 8.90 -13.58 -12.57
CA TYR A 247 8.78 -12.89 -13.85
C TYR A 247 9.12 -11.40 -13.72
N ILE A 248 8.66 -10.73 -12.67
CA ILE A 248 9.03 -9.33 -12.35
C ILE A 248 10.54 -9.17 -12.25
N ARG A 249 11.21 -10.06 -11.52
CA ARG A 249 12.66 -10.01 -11.38
C ARG A 249 13.36 -10.14 -12.73
N ALA A 250 12.94 -11.12 -13.53
CA ALA A 250 13.60 -11.44 -14.79
C ALA A 250 13.42 -10.34 -15.85
N GLU A 251 12.22 -9.81 -15.99
CA GLU A 251 11.85 -8.94 -17.12
C GLU A 251 11.89 -7.44 -16.79
N TYR A 252 11.71 -7.05 -15.53
CA TYR A 252 11.58 -5.64 -15.14
C TYR A 252 12.73 -5.19 -14.26
N LEU A 253 13.03 -5.91 -13.18
CA LEU A 253 14.00 -5.44 -12.19
C LEU A 253 15.43 -5.37 -12.72
N THR A 254 15.86 -6.37 -13.49
CA THR A 254 17.23 -6.50 -14.03
C THR A 254 17.62 -5.37 -14.98
N ILE A 255 16.64 -4.80 -15.69
CA ILE A 255 16.83 -3.72 -16.66
C ILE A 255 16.35 -2.36 -16.14
N TRP A 256 15.97 -2.28 -14.86
CA TRP A 256 15.38 -1.08 -14.29
C TRP A 256 16.43 0.03 -14.10
N PRO A 257 16.29 1.20 -14.75
CA PRO A 257 17.34 2.22 -14.76
C PRO A 257 17.25 3.23 -13.60
N PHE A 258 16.21 3.16 -12.75
CA PHE A 258 15.96 4.15 -11.69
C PHE A 258 16.33 3.62 -10.30
N SER A 259 16.57 4.53 -9.35
CA SER A 259 17.02 4.18 -8.00
C SER A 259 15.97 3.48 -7.14
N PHE A 260 14.69 3.66 -7.44
CA PHE A 260 13.57 3.02 -6.75
C PHE A 260 12.74 2.19 -7.71
N PHE A 261 12.37 0.99 -7.27
CA PHE A 261 11.60 0.00 -8.02
C PHE A 261 10.16 -0.06 -7.48
N PRO A 262 9.14 0.22 -8.31
CA PRO A 262 7.75 0.26 -7.89
C PRO A 262 7.11 -1.12 -7.89
N PHE A 263 7.44 -1.94 -6.90
CA PHE A 263 7.09 -3.36 -6.93
C PHE A 263 5.57 -3.58 -6.96
N GLY A 264 4.82 -2.97 -6.03
CA GLY A 264 3.35 -3.16 -5.93
C GLY A 264 2.64 -2.84 -7.24
N GLY A 265 2.97 -1.69 -7.83
CA GLY A 265 2.45 -1.28 -9.13
C GLY A 265 2.72 -2.27 -10.27
N ILE A 266 3.93 -2.85 -10.34
CA ILE A 266 4.29 -3.82 -11.38
C ILE A 266 3.56 -5.15 -11.19
N VAL A 267 3.39 -5.61 -9.94
CA VAL A 267 2.63 -6.85 -9.66
C VAL A 267 1.19 -6.70 -10.16
N ASN A 268 0.56 -5.54 -9.95
CA ASN A 268 -0.79 -5.26 -10.44
C ASN A 268 -0.88 -5.45 -11.96
N VAL A 269 0.04 -4.85 -12.72
CA VAL A 269 0.06 -4.92 -14.19
C VAL A 269 0.18 -6.36 -14.72
N ILE A 270 1.09 -7.13 -14.14
CA ILE A 270 1.39 -8.48 -14.64
C ILE A 270 0.24 -9.41 -14.34
N SER A 271 -0.37 -9.23 -13.17
CA SER A 271 -1.47 -10.07 -12.72
C SER A 271 -2.76 -9.80 -13.48
N GLU A 272 -2.95 -8.64 -14.11
CA GLU A 272 -4.10 -8.38 -14.99
C GLU A 272 -3.96 -9.03 -16.37
N LYS A 273 -2.75 -9.41 -16.79
CA LYS A 273 -2.48 -10.01 -18.12
C LYS A 273 -2.46 -11.53 -18.13
N SER A 274 -2.36 -12.15 -16.96
CA SER A 274 -2.23 -13.60 -16.76
C SER A 274 -3.58 -14.24 -16.48
#